data_AF-K2EXS2-F1
#
_entry.id   AF-K2EXS2-F1
#
_cell.length_a   1.000
_cell.length_b   1.000
_cell.length_c   1.000
_cell.angle_alpha   90.00
_cell.angle_beta   90.00
_cell.angle_gamma   90.00
#
_symmetry.space_group_name_H-M   'P 1'
#
loop_
_entity.id
_entity.type
_entity.pdbx_description
1 polymer ?
#
loop_
_entity_poly.entity_id
_entity_poly.type
_entity_poly.pdbx_seq_one_letter_code
_entity_poly.pdbx_strand_id
1 'polypeptide(L)'
;MLKIPHTKDMKQVAQRLIWFKSSRDALDDPYIFMAHVMTYGTVEDVLIIKRTLGEEAFKEALDHAPPGIMDAKSWNYWNLVMERFPTPPLPKRKIP
;
A
#
# COMPACT_ATOMS: atom_id res chain seq x y z
N MET A 1 4.13 -5.40 -12.15
CA MET A 1 4.43 -6.01 -10.85
C MET A 1 5.36 -5.07 -10.11
N LEU A 2 4.76 -4.37 -9.16
CA LEU A 2 5.38 -3.36 -8.33
C LEU A 2 6.64 -3.91 -7.66
N LYS A 3 7.73 -3.13 -7.70
CA LYS A 3 8.99 -3.44 -7.02
C LYS A 3 9.34 -2.30 -6.09
N ILE A 4 9.51 -2.58 -4.79
CA ILE A 4 9.86 -1.55 -3.83
C ILE A 4 11.39 -1.49 -3.71
N PRO A 5 12.03 -0.34 -3.99
CA PRO A 5 13.47 -0.21 -3.83
C PRO A 5 13.84 -0.20 -2.34
N HIS A 6 14.94 -0.86 -2.00
CA HIS A 6 15.42 -1.02 -0.62
C HIS A 6 16.23 0.19 -0.12
N THR A 7 15.74 1.41 -0.38
CA THR A 7 16.36 2.66 0.07
C THR A 7 16.21 2.83 1.59
N LYS A 8 17.00 3.73 2.18
CA LYS A 8 16.92 4.03 3.62
C LYS A 8 15.51 4.50 4.01
N ASP A 9 14.94 5.42 3.24
CA ASP A 9 13.60 5.97 3.50
C ASP A 9 12.54 4.87 3.44
N MET A 10 12.57 4.00 2.41
CA MET A 10 11.62 2.88 2.30
C MET A 10 11.71 1.91 3.48
N LYS A 11 12.92 1.61 3.92
CA LYS A 11 13.12 0.75 5.09
C LYS A 11 12.58 1.38 6.37
N GLN A 12 12.71 2.69 6.53
CA GLN A 12 12.16 3.41 7.69
C GLN A 12 10.63 3.40 7.69
N VAL A 13 10.00 3.64 6.54
CA VAL A 13 8.55 3.52 6.37
C VAL A 13 8.09 2.09 6.72
N ALA A 14 8.76 1.07 6.18
CA ALA A 14 8.44 -0.32 6.46
C ALA A 14 8.56 -0.68 7.94
N GLN A 15 9.61 -0.23 8.63
CA GLN A 15 9.79 -0.48 10.07
C GLN A 15 8.67 0.12 10.92
N ARG A 16 8.20 1.31 10.54
CA ARG A 16 7.14 2.00 11.28
C ARG A 16 5.78 1.37 11.07
N LEU A 17 5.45 1.00 9.83
CA LEU A 17 4.11 0.52 9.48
C LEU A 17 3.94 -0.99 9.65
N ILE A 18 5.03 -1.75 9.51
CA ILE A 18 5.04 -3.22 9.54
C ILE A 18 6.07 -3.68 10.58
N TRP A 19 5.85 -3.30 11.83
CA TRP A 19 6.76 -3.56 12.95
C TRP A 19 6.99 -5.04 13.27
N PHE A 20 6.09 -5.92 12.79
CA PHE A 20 6.13 -7.36 13.02
C PHE A 20 6.91 -8.15 11.95
N LYS A 21 7.47 -7.49 10.93
CA LYS A 21 8.38 -8.08 9.92
C LYS A 21 9.71 -7.33 9.90
N SER A 22 10.76 -7.96 9.34
CA SER A 22 11.95 -7.19 8.98
C SER A 22 11.60 -6.21 7.85
N SER A 23 12.30 -5.06 7.79
CA SER A 23 12.06 -4.10 6.71
C SER A 23 12.34 -4.69 5.34
N ARG A 24 13.31 -5.60 5.24
CA ARG A 24 13.58 -6.30 3.98
C ARG A 24 12.38 -7.14 3.55
N ASP A 25 11.88 -8.01 4.43
CA ASP A 25 10.77 -8.91 4.10
C ASP A 25 9.46 -8.13 3.85
N ALA A 26 9.27 -7.00 4.54
CA ALA A 26 8.16 -6.11 4.29
C ALA A 26 8.23 -5.48 2.88
N LEU A 27 9.40 -5.00 2.46
CA LEU A 27 9.59 -4.38 1.14
C LEU A 27 9.56 -5.40 -0.01
N ASP A 28 9.92 -6.66 0.26
CA ASP A 28 9.84 -7.77 -0.70
C ASP A 28 8.39 -8.25 -0.94
N ASP A 29 7.43 -7.77 -0.15
CA ASP A 29 5.99 -7.99 -0.32
C ASP A 29 5.28 -6.67 -0.71
N PRO A 30 5.37 -6.27 -1.98
CA PRO A 30 5.04 -4.91 -2.43
C PRO A 30 3.58 -4.53 -2.17
N TYR A 31 2.65 -5.47 -2.32
CA TYR A 31 1.22 -5.20 -2.17
C TYR A 31 0.80 -5.14 -0.71
N ILE A 32 1.37 -5.99 0.15
CA ILE A 32 1.18 -5.85 1.61
C ILE A 32 1.80 -4.54 2.09
N PHE A 33 3.00 -4.18 1.63
CA PHE A 33 3.64 -2.92 1.97
C PHE A 33 2.79 -1.71 1.59
N MET A 34 2.36 -1.63 0.33
CA MET A 34 1.52 -0.53 -0.14
C MET A 34 0.17 -0.48 0.59
N ALA A 35 -0.46 -1.62 0.86
CA ALA A 35 -1.70 -1.64 1.64
C ALA A 35 -1.51 -1.05 3.05
N HIS A 36 -0.39 -1.31 3.71
CA HIS A 36 -0.07 -0.69 5.00
C HIS A 36 0.20 0.81 4.86
N VAL A 37 0.96 1.25 3.85
CA VAL A 37 1.15 2.69 3.57
C VAL A 37 -0.19 3.39 3.37
N MET A 38 -1.06 2.80 2.57
CA MET A 38 -2.35 3.40 2.20
C MET A 38 -3.34 3.40 3.36
N THR A 39 -3.19 2.51 4.35
CA THR A 39 -4.12 2.40 5.49
C THR A 39 -3.61 3.13 6.72
N TYR A 40 -2.31 3.03 7.02
CA TYR A 40 -1.71 3.49 8.27
C TYR A 40 -0.61 4.54 8.07
N GLY A 41 -0.21 4.82 6.83
CA GLY A 41 0.84 5.78 6.52
C GLY A 41 0.46 7.20 6.88
N THR A 42 1.46 7.98 7.31
CA THR A 42 1.32 9.43 7.45
C THR A 42 1.45 10.11 6.10
N VAL A 43 1.17 11.41 6.04
CA VAL A 43 1.33 12.20 4.81
C VAL A 43 2.79 12.15 4.32
N GLU A 44 3.75 12.15 5.24
CA GLU A 44 5.18 12.04 4.93
C GLU A 44 5.52 10.69 4.28
N ASP A 45 4.95 9.58 4.77
CA ASP A 45 5.13 8.27 4.14
C ASP A 45 4.61 8.28 2.71
N VAL A 46 3.40 8.81 2.52
CA VAL A 46 2.76 8.90 1.21
C VAL A 46 3.60 9.74 0.24
N LEU A 47 4.18 10.85 0.70
CA LEU A 47 5.07 11.68 -0.13
C LEU A 47 6.36 10.95 -0.49
N ILE A 48 6.95 10.18 0.42
CA ILE A 48 8.12 9.33 0.14
C ILE A 48 7.78 8.31 -0.95
N ILE A 49 6.63 7.63 -0.83
CA ILE A 49 6.18 6.65 -1.82
C ILE A 49 5.92 7.33 -3.16
N LYS A 50 5.17 8.44 -3.19
CA LYS A 50 4.84 9.16 -4.43
C LYS A 50 6.09 9.66 -5.15
N ARG A 51 7.07 10.21 -4.43
CA ARG A 51 8.35 10.65 -5.01
C ARG A 51 9.18 9.51 -5.59
N THR A 52 9.11 8.33 -4.99
CA THR A 52 9.99 7.21 -5.35
C THR A 52 9.39 6.29 -6.41
N LEU A 53 8.08 6.02 -6.32
CA LEU A 53 7.38 5.05 -7.17
C LEU A 53 6.40 5.69 -8.15
N GLY A 54 6.06 6.97 -7.95
CA GLY A 54 5.03 7.66 -8.73
C GLY A 54 3.61 7.26 -8.31
N GLU A 55 2.64 7.86 -8.98
CA GLU A 55 1.21 7.66 -8.69
C GLU A 55 0.70 6.29 -9.17
N GLU A 56 1.26 5.76 -10.26
CA GLU A 56 0.88 4.46 -10.83
C GLU A 56 1.05 3.30 -9.84
N ALA A 57 1.98 3.41 -8.89
CA ALA A 57 2.15 2.42 -7.83
C ALA A 57 0.91 2.28 -6.93
N PHE A 58 0.19 3.38 -6.68
CA PHE A 58 -1.04 3.34 -5.88
C PHE A 58 -2.18 2.69 -6.67
N LYS A 59 -2.28 2.95 -7.97
CA LYS A 59 -3.25 2.29 -8.85
C LYS A 59 -3.01 0.79 -8.90
N GLU A 60 -1.78 0.36 -9.16
CA GLU A 60 -1.41 -1.06 -9.18
C GLU A 60 -1.65 -1.73 -7.82
N ALA A 61 -1.36 -1.03 -6.71
CA ALA A 61 -1.60 -1.54 -5.37
C ALA A 61 -3.10 -1.77 -5.08
N LEU A 62 -3.98 -0.89 -5.55
CA LEU A 62 -5.43 -1.10 -5.43
C LEU A 62 -5.91 -2.31 -6.26
N ASP A 63 -5.34 -2.53 -7.45
CA ASP A 63 -5.69 -3.69 -8.29
C ASP A 63 -5.29 -5.03 -7.68
N HIS A 64 -4.22 -5.05 -6.88
CA HIS A 64 -3.67 -6.25 -6.25
C HIS A 64 -3.84 -6.23 -4.72
N ALA A 65 -4.76 -5.41 -4.21
CA ALA A 65 -4.88 -5.18 -2.78
C ALA A 65 -5.20 -6.49 -2.03
N PRO A 66 -4.40 -6.85 -1.02
CA PRO A 66 -4.62 -8.05 -0.23
C PRO A 66 -5.88 -7.90 0.65
N PRO A 67 -6.66 -8.97 0.84
CA PRO A 67 -7.84 -8.92 1.70
C PRO A 67 -7.44 -8.73 3.18
N GLY A 68 -8.16 -7.86 3.88
CA GLY A 68 -8.08 -7.73 5.35
C GLY A 68 -7.08 -6.72 5.90
N ILE A 69 -6.36 -5.96 5.05
CA ILE A 69 -5.48 -4.87 5.50
C ILE A 69 -6.17 -3.52 5.38
N MET A 70 -6.68 -3.20 4.19
CA MET A 70 -7.35 -1.93 3.98
C MET A 70 -8.74 -1.93 4.61
N ASP A 71 -9.00 -0.95 5.46
CA ASP A 71 -10.35 -0.67 5.95
C ASP A 71 -11.22 0.03 4.88
N ALA A 72 -12.53 0.08 5.11
CA ALA A 72 -13.48 0.67 4.16
C ALA A 72 -13.25 2.16 3.90
N LYS A 73 -12.76 2.92 4.90
CA LYS A 73 -12.51 4.36 4.77
C LYS A 73 -11.32 4.60 3.84
N SER A 74 -10.20 3.93 4.10
CA SER A 74 -8.97 4.00 3.32
C SER A 74 -9.20 3.50 1.89
N TRP A 75 -9.95 2.41 1.73
CA TRP A 75 -10.33 1.89 0.41
C TRP A 75 -11.14 2.90 -0.42
N ASN A 76 -12.17 3.51 0.18
CA ASN A 76 -12.97 4.54 -0.49
C ASN A 76 -12.13 5.76 -0.84
N TYR A 77 -11.31 6.23 0.09
CA TYR A 77 -10.45 7.40 -0.11
C TYR A 77 -9.49 7.19 -1.28
N TRP A 78 -8.72 6.10 -1.28
CA TRP A 78 -7.72 5.87 -2.31
C TRP A 78 -8.32 5.56 -3.68
N ASN A 79 -9.45 4.85 -3.75
CA ASN A 79 -10.16 4.69 -5.02
C ASN A 79 -10.65 6.04 -5.56
N LEU A 80 -11.16 6.93 -4.70
CA LEU A 80 -11.54 8.28 -5.12
C LEU A 80 -10.33 9.09 -5.61
N VAL A 81 -9.21 9.10 -4.86
CA VAL A 81 -7.99 9.83 -5.24
C VAL A 81 -7.42 9.31 -6.57
N MET A 82 -7.56 8.01 -6.84
CA MET A 82 -7.12 7.39 -8.10
C MET A 82 -8.21 7.39 -9.18
N GLU A 83 -9.27 8.20 -9.02
CA GLU A 83 -10.36 8.39 -9.99
C GLU A 83 -11.12 7.09 -10.36
N ARG A 84 -11.19 6.14 -9.43
CA ARG A 84 -11.89 4.86 -9.58
C ARG A 84 -13.31 4.95 -9.02
N PHE A 85 -14.23 5.51 -9.83
CA PHE A 85 -15.65 5.62 -9.48
C PHE A 85 -16.55 4.82 -10.45
N PRO A 86 -17.53 4.04 -9.95
CA PRO A 86 -17.84 3.80 -8.54
C PRO A 86 -16.75 2.97 -7.85
N THR A 87 -16.56 3.18 -6.54
CA THR A 87 -15.57 2.43 -5.76
C THR A 87 -15.89 0.92 -5.83
N PRO A 88 -14.93 0.08 -6.25
CA PRO A 88 -15.13 -1.37 -6.28
C PRO A 88 -15.35 -1.94 -4.87
N PRO A 89 -15.94 -3.15 -4.72
CA PRO A 89 -16.02 -3.80 -3.43
C PRO A 89 -14.62 -4.11 -2.88
N LEU A 90 -14.48 -4.12 -1.55
CA LEU A 90 -13.25 -4.54 -0.87
C LEU A 90 -12.84 -5.96 -1.30
N PRO A 91 -11.52 -6.23 -1.43
CA PRO A 91 -11.02 -7.57 -1.71
C PRO A 91 -11.43 -8.52 -0.58
N LYS A 92 -11.95 -9.69 -0.97
CA LYS A 92 -12.37 -10.75 -0.04
C LYS A 92 -11.39 -11.91 -0.11
N ARG A 93 -11.12 -12.52 1.04
CA ARG A 93 -10.35 -13.77 1.11
C ARG A 93 -11.12 -14.86 0.38
N LYS A 94 -10.46 -15.52 -0.57
CA LYS A 94 -10.98 -16.74 -1.20
C LYS A 94 -10.60 -17.92 -0.30
N ILE A 95 -11.59 -18.68 0.15
CA ILE A 95 -11.42 -19.93 0.90
C ILE A 95 -11.79 -21.07 -0.07
N PRO A 96 -11.01 -22.17 -0.15
CA PRO A 96 -11.37 -23.35 -0.93
C PRO A 96 -12.69 -23.98 -0.47
#